data_AF-V9GAH1-F1
#
_entry.id   AF-V9GAH1-F1
#
_cell.length_a   1.000
_cell.length_b   1.000
_cell.length_c   1.000
_cell.angle_alpha   90.00
_cell.angle_beta   90.00
_cell.angle_gamma   90.00
#
_symmetry.space_group_name_H-M   'P 1'
#
loop_
_entity.id
_entity.type
_entity.pdbx_description
1 polymer ?
#
loop_
_entity_poly.entity_id
_entity_poly.type
_entity_poly.pdbx_seq_one_letter_code
_entity_poly.pdbx_strand_id
1 'polypeptide(L)'
;MSATLWLRVKAFSLDYMWILAYLGVVVIFSMIIVPSIQELFAGSLVIAQLVGFSIVTLPVSLYFIISDSSIGKQSFGKKKVGIQVVDDKGLPLTFLHATFRTILKFLPWELSHYLVYRLVDIGDGAVPLRYYIIGGMIYGLMITYIVTPIFTKKKRSLYDIIARTHVVKV
;
A
#
# COMPACT_ATOMS: atom_id res chain seq x y z
N MET A 1 -22.90 -7.48 6.33
CA MET A 1 -22.88 -6.05 6.77
C MET A 1 -21.52 -5.43 6.48
N SER A 2 -21.44 -4.13 6.14
CA SER A 2 -20.16 -3.43 5.94
C SER A 2 -19.31 -3.40 7.22
N ALA A 3 -18.02 -3.68 7.08
CA ALA A 3 -17.06 -3.61 8.18
C ALA A 3 -16.88 -2.15 8.64
N THR A 4 -16.79 -1.95 9.95
CA THR A 4 -16.51 -0.63 10.53
C THR A 4 -15.06 -0.21 10.26
N LEU A 5 -14.77 1.09 10.36
CA LEU A 5 -13.41 1.61 10.25
C LEU A 5 -12.47 0.93 11.25
N TRP A 6 -12.92 0.74 12.49
CA TRP A 6 -12.12 0.07 13.53
C TRP A 6 -11.69 -1.36 13.16
N LEU A 7 -12.60 -2.17 12.60
CA LEU A 7 -12.24 -3.52 12.15
C LEU A 7 -11.23 -3.49 11.01
N ARG A 8 -11.36 -2.53 10.09
CA ARG A 8 -10.41 -2.34 8.98
C ARG A 8 -9.03 -1.94 9.51
N VAL A 9 -8.97 -1.01 10.47
CA VAL A 9 -7.72 -0.59 11.12
C VAL A 9 -7.08 -1.76 11.85
N LYS A 10 -7.83 -2.50 12.68
CA LYS A 10 -7.30 -3.66 13.40
C LYS A 10 -6.76 -4.73 12.45
N ALA A 11 -7.48 -5.03 11.36
CA ALA A 11 -7.01 -5.97 10.34
C ALA A 11 -5.72 -5.47 9.68
N PHE A 12 -5.67 -4.19 9.29
CA PHE A 12 -4.48 -3.61 8.68
C PHE A 12 -3.29 -3.59 9.65
N SER A 13 -3.48 -3.30 10.95
CA SER A 13 -2.42 -3.36 11.96
C SER A 13 -1.80 -4.75 12.07
N LEU A 14 -2.62 -5.81 12.02
CA LEU A 14 -2.13 -7.19 12.04
C LEU A 14 -1.40 -7.56 10.75
N ASP A 15 -1.90 -7.13 9.59
CA ASP A 15 -1.19 -7.28 8.32
C ASP A 15 0.15 -6.52 8.34
N TYR A 16 0.18 -5.35 8.97
CA TYR A 16 1.37 -4.51 9.07
C TYR A 16 2.48 -5.14 9.91
N MET A 17 2.17 -6.02 10.87
CA MET A 17 3.19 -6.80 11.59
C MET A 17 3.99 -7.71 10.64
N TRP A 18 3.32 -8.32 9.66
CA TRP A 18 3.99 -9.13 8.62
C TRP A 18 4.81 -8.27 7.67
N ILE A 19 4.30 -7.10 7.31
CA ILE A 19 5.03 -6.13 6.50
C ILE A 19 6.29 -5.70 7.25
N LEU A 20 6.20 -5.33 8.54
CA LEU A 20 7.36 -4.94 9.34
C LEU A 20 8.38 -6.07 9.48
N ALA A 21 7.94 -7.30 9.72
CA ALA A 21 8.84 -8.45 9.77
C ALA A 21 9.58 -8.62 8.43
N TYR A 22 8.86 -8.53 7.31
CA TYR A 22 9.44 -8.57 5.98
C TYR A 22 10.44 -7.43 5.73
N LEU A 23 10.09 -6.19 6.07
CA LEU A 23 10.99 -5.05 5.92
C LEU A 23 12.24 -5.18 6.80
N GLY A 24 12.11 -5.76 8.00
CA GLY A 24 13.25 -6.10 8.84
C GLY A 24 14.21 -7.09 8.16
N VAL A 25 13.67 -8.12 7.50
CA VAL A 25 14.47 -9.05 6.68
C VAL A 25 15.14 -8.32 5.52
N VAL A 26 14.42 -7.45 4.79
CA VAL A 26 14.99 -6.65 3.70
C VAL A 26 16.14 -5.76 4.19
N VAL A 27 15.99 -5.12 5.35
CA VAL A 27 17.04 -4.30 5.97
C VAL A 27 18.26 -5.16 6.34
N ILE A 28 18.07 -6.26 7.05
CA ILE A 28 19.18 -7.17 7.40
C ILE A 28 19.89 -7.69 6.15
N PHE A 29 19.13 -8.09 5.14
CA PHE A 29 19.69 -8.61 3.90
C PHE A 29 20.47 -7.54 3.14
N SER A 30 19.93 -6.33 3.01
CA SER A 30 20.56 -5.22 2.27
C SER A 30 21.69 -4.51 3.02
N MET A 31 21.77 -4.62 4.36
CA MET A 31 22.83 -3.99 5.15
C MET A 31 23.94 -4.95 5.55
N ILE A 32 23.63 -6.23 5.78
CA ILE A 32 24.57 -7.20 6.34
C ILE A 32 24.96 -8.26 5.31
N ILE A 33 23.99 -8.83 4.60
CA ILE A 33 24.24 -10.00 3.73
C ILE A 33 24.72 -9.56 2.34
N VAL A 34 24.08 -8.57 1.74
CA VAL A 34 24.41 -8.03 0.42
C VAL A 34 24.45 -6.49 0.45
N PRO A 35 25.47 -5.89 1.07
CA PRO A 35 25.58 -4.43 1.18
C PRO A 35 25.64 -3.70 -0.16
N SER A 36 26.13 -4.36 -1.22
CA SER A 36 26.21 -3.79 -2.58
C SER A 36 24.87 -3.38 -3.18
N ILE A 37 23.74 -3.88 -2.64
CA ILE A 37 22.40 -3.41 -3.03
C ILE A 37 22.24 -1.89 -2.78
N GLN A 38 22.93 -1.34 -1.78
CA GLN A 38 22.85 0.09 -1.45
C GLN A 38 23.42 0.97 -2.57
N GLU A 39 24.40 0.48 -3.33
CA GLU A 39 24.98 1.20 -4.46
C GLU A 39 23.94 1.48 -5.56
N LEU A 40 22.93 0.60 -5.69
CA LEU A 40 21.83 0.77 -6.65
C LEU A 40 20.93 1.98 -6.31
N PHE A 41 20.94 2.44 -5.05
CA PHE A 41 20.19 3.62 -4.61
C PHE A 41 20.99 4.92 -4.73
N ALA A 42 22.33 4.85 -4.84
CA ALA A 42 23.20 6.02 -4.95
C ALA A 42 23.43 6.50 -6.40
N GLY A 43 23.10 5.65 -7.38
CA GLY A 43 23.29 5.97 -8.80
C GLY A 43 22.08 6.68 -9.42
N SER A 44 21.39 5.98 -10.31
CA SER A 44 20.25 6.54 -11.04
C SER A 44 18.97 6.54 -10.21
N LEU A 45 18.25 7.67 -10.19
CA LEU A 45 16.91 7.77 -9.61
C LEU A 45 15.91 6.76 -10.19
N VAL A 46 16.08 6.36 -11.44
CA VAL A 46 15.23 5.33 -12.08
C VAL A 46 15.56 3.96 -11.52
N ILE A 47 16.85 3.65 -11.33
CA ILE A 47 17.30 2.39 -10.74
C ILE A 47 16.85 2.31 -9.28
N ALA A 48 17.07 3.37 -8.49
CA ALA A 48 16.59 3.45 -7.11
C ALA A 48 15.08 3.21 -7.01
N GLN A 49 14.28 3.79 -7.91
CA GLN A 49 12.85 3.55 -7.98
C GLN A 49 12.51 2.09 -8.27
N LEU A 50 13.11 1.51 -9.31
CA LEU A 50 12.81 0.15 -9.73
C LEU A 50 13.24 -0.88 -8.68
N VAL A 51 14.40 -0.68 -8.06
CA VAL A 51 14.90 -1.55 -6.99
C VAL A 51 14.00 -1.44 -5.77
N GLY A 52 13.72 -0.22 -5.30
CA GLY A 52 12.81 0.01 -4.18
C GLY A 52 11.40 -0.56 -4.41
N PHE A 53 10.84 -0.35 -5.60
CA PHE A 53 9.57 -0.97 -5.99
C PHE A 53 9.64 -2.49 -5.94
N SER A 54 10.70 -3.09 -6.51
CA SER A 54 10.85 -4.55 -6.62
C SER A 54 11.03 -5.24 -5.27
N ILE A 55 11.75 -4.62 -4.33
CA ILE A 55 12.05 -5.22 -3.02
C ILE A 55 11.08 -4.78 -1.91
N VAL A 56 10.31 -3.71 -2.09
CA VAL A 56 9.38 -3.20 -1.07
C VAL A 56 7.95 -3.23 -1.57
N THR A 57 7.61 -2.39 -2.55
CA THR A 57 6.21 -2.14 -2.93
C THR A 57 5.58 -3.37 -3.59
N LEU A 58 6.29 -4.05 -4.48
CA LEU A 58 5.78 -5.18 -5.23
C LEU A 58 5.49 -6.39 -4.32
N PRO A 59 6.40 -6.86 -3.44
CA PRO A 59 6.12 -7.99 -2.55
C PRO A 59 4.98 -7.71 -1.57
N VAL A 60 4.92 -6.49 -1.00
CA VAL A 60 3.82 -6.07 -0.13
C VAL A 60 2.50 -6.00 -0.92
N SER A 61 2.53 -5.50 -2.15
CA SER A 61 1.35 -5.47 -3.01
C SER A 61 0.88 -6.88 -3.37
N LEU A 62 1.79 -7.78 -3.77
CA LEU A 62 1.48 -9.17 -4.10
C LEU A 62 0.83 -9.90 -2.94
N TYR A 63 1.30 -9.65 -1.71
CA TYR A 63 0.65 -10.16 -0.50
C TYR A 63 -0.84 -9.79 -0.46
N PHE A 64 -1.19 -8.51 -0.66
CA PHE A 64 -2.59 -8.07 -0.67
C PHE A 64 -3.36 -8.53 -1.90
N ILE A 65 -2.74 -8.57 -3.08
CA ILE A 65 -3.38 -9.01 -4.32
C ILE A 65 -3.80 -10.47 -4.19
N ILE A 66 -2.88 -11.35 -3.81
CA ILE A 66 -3.15 -12.78 -3.67
C ILE A 66 -4.16 -13.00 -2.55
N SER A 67 -3.94 -12.38 -1.38
CA SER A 67 -4.78 -12.63 -0.22
C SER A 67 -6.19 -12.06 -0.32
N ASP A 68 -6.39 -10.89 -0.93
CA ASP A 68 -7.73 -10.30 -1.12
C ASP A 68 -8.43 -10.81 -2.41
N SER A 69 -7.74 -11.57 -3.27
CA SER A 69 -8.36 -12.22 -4.44
C SER A 69 -9.09 -13.51 -4.09
N SER A 70 -9.78 -14.09 -5.05
CA SER A 70 -10.47 -15.38 -4.97
C SER A 70 -9.56 -16.55 -4.56
N ILE A 71 -8.24 -16.39 -4.72
CA ILE A 71 -7.22 -17.36 -4.30
C ILE A 71 -7.13 -17.41 -2.77
N GLY A 72 -6.87 -16.27 -2.12
CA GLY A 72 -6.68 -16.21 -0.66
C GLY A 72 -7.93 -15.85 0.14
N LYS A 73 -8.88 -15.14 -0.47
CA LYS A 73 -10.12 -14.56 0.09
C LYS A 73 -9.93 -13.51 1.19
N GLN A 74 -8.96 -13.71 2.09
CA GLN A 74 -8.65 -12.80 3.19
C GLN A 74 -7.13 -12.72 3.42
N SER A 75 -6.61 -11.50 3.62
CA SER A 75 -5.31 -11.30 4.28
C SER A 75 -5.32 -11.85 5.72
N PHE A 76 -4.14 -12.05 6.30
CA PHE A 76 -3.99 -12.62 7.63
C PHE A 76 -4.79 -11.83 8.68
N GLY A 77 -4.62 -10.51 8.71
CA GLY A 77 -5.32 -9.62 9.61
C GLY A 77 -6.82 -9.61 9.37
N LYS A 78 -7.26 -9.65 8.11
CA LYS A 78 -8.68 -9.74 7.75
C LYS A 78 -9.31 -11.05 8.23
N LYS A 79 -8.61 -12.18 8.08
CA LYS A 79 -9.03 -13.49 8.61
C LYS A 79 -9.14 -13.46 10.14
N LYS A 80 -8.17 -12.86 10.83
CA LYS A 80 -8.17 -12.74 12.30
C LYS A 80 -9.29 -11.85 12.84
N VAL A 81 -9.76 -10.89 12.06
CA VAL A 81 -10.81 -9.92 12.46
C VAL A 81 -12.19 -10.28 11.89
N GLY A 82 -12.30 -11.31 11.05
CA GLY A 82 -13.57 -11.77 10.48
C GLY A 82 -14.14 -10.81 9.44
N ILE A 83 -13.29 -10.23 8.59
CA ILE A 83 -13.72 -9.37 7.48
C ILE A 83 -13.11 -9.81 6.16
N GLN A 84 -13.75 -9.52 5.04
CA GLN A 84 -13.24 -9.86 3.69
C GLN A 84 -13.57 -8.77 2.68
N VAL A 85 -12.82 -8.75 1.58
CA VAL A 85 -13.08 -7.84 0.45
C VAL A 85 -13.94 -8.58 -0.59
N VAL A 86 -15.00 -7.91 -1.05
CA VAL A 86 -15.91 -8.43 -2.09
C VAL A 86 -16.20 -7.36 -3.13
N ASP A 87 -16.66 -7.77 -4.31
CA ASP A 87 -17.13 -6.86 -5.35
C ASP A 87 -18.53 -6.29 -5.02
N ASP A 88 -19.09 -5.47 -5.92
CA ASP A 88 -20.45 -4.92 -5.80
C ASP A 88 -21.55 -5.99 -5.73
N LYS A 89 -21.30 -7.21 -6.21
CA LYS A 89 -22.22 -8.36 -6.18
C LYS A 89 -22.03 -9.24 -4.93
N GLY A 90 -21.06 -8.91 -4.07
CA GLY A 90 -20.73 -9.71 -2.89
C GLY A 90 -19.86 -10.93 -3.16
N LEU A 91 -19.29 -11.06 -4.37
CA LEU A 91 -18.42 -12.16 -4.76
C LEU A 91 -16.96 -11.86 -4.41
N PRO A 92 -16.12 -12.89 -4.20
CA PRO A 92 -14.67 -12.71 -4.06
C PRO A 92 -14.07 -12.01 -5.28
N LEU A 93 -13.07 -11.13 -5.07
CA LEU A 93 -12.43 -10.40 -6.16
C LEU A 93 -11.65 -11.36 -7.08
N THR A 94 -11.65 -11.11 -8.39
CA THR A 94 -10.68 -11.76 -9.28
C THR A 94 -9.28 -11.23 -8.99
N PHE A 95 -8.24 -11.95 -9.42
CA PHE A 95 -6.85 -11.51 -9.28
C PHE A 95 -6.64 -10.12 -9.89
N LEU A 96 -7.12 -9.88 -11.13
CA LEU A 96 -6.98 -8.59 -11.80
C LEU A 96 -7.70 -7.45 -11.06
N HIS A 97 -8.88 -7.74 -10.50
CA HIS A 97 -9.65 -6.77 -9.74
C HIS A 97 -8.95 -6.42 -8.42
N ALA A 98 -8.39 -7.41 -7.74
CA ALA A 98 -7.56 -7.21 -6.55
C ALA A 98 -6.27 -6.43 -6.87
N THR A 99 -5.64 -6.68 -8.03
CA THR A 99 -4.50 -5.90 -8.54
C THR A 99 -4.86 -4.44 -8.72
N PHE A 100 -5.93 -4.13 -9.46
CA PHE A 100 -6.37 -2.74 -9.67
C PHE A 100 -6.63 -2.02 -8.35
N ARG A 101 -7.37 -2.67 -7.45
CA ARG A 101 -7.63 -2.13 -6.10
C ARG A 101 -6.35 -1.88 -5.31
N THR A 102 -5.38 -2.79 -5.39
CA THR A 102 -4.12 -2.71 -4.63
C THR A 102 -3.22 -1.61 -5.17
N ILE A 103 -3.16 -1.42 -6.49
CA ILE A 103 -2.45 -0.30 -7.12
C ILE A 103 -2.98 1.03 -6.59
N LEU A 104 -4.31 1.20 -6.56
CA LEU A 104 -4.92 2.41 -6.00
C LEU A 104 -4.60 2.56 -4.50
N LYS A 105 -4.76 1.49 -3.71
CA LYS A 105 -4.50 1.50 -2.27
C LYS A 105 -3.07 1.93 -1.93
N PHE A 106 -2.08 1.47 -2.69
CA PHE A 106 -0.65 1.80 -2.46
C PHE A 106 -0.14 2.96 -3.31
N LEU A 107 -1.00 3.65 -4.06
CA LEU A 107 -0.60 4.82 -4.83
C LEU A 107 0.10 5.90 -3.98
N PRO A 108 -0.39 6.28 -2.78
CA PRO A 108 0.31 7.25 -1.94
C PRO A 108 1.67 6.73 -1.47
N TRP A 109 1.77 5.45 -1.16
CA TRP A 109 3.00 4.80 -0.70
C TRP A 109 4.08 4.84 -1.79
N GLU A 110 3.73 4.51 -3.02
CA GLU A 110 4.69 4.52 -4.13
C GLU A 110 5.07 5.94 -4.57
N LEU A 111 4.12 6.89 -4.53
CA LEU A 111 4.43 8.31 -4.73
C LEU A 111 5.36 8.86 -3.65
N SER A 112 5.26 8.38 -2.41
CA SER A 112 6.20 8.73 -1.34
C SER A 112 7.61 8.24 -1.64
N HIS A 113 7.79 7.01 -2.13
CA HIS A 113 9.12 6.56 -2.55
C HIS A 113 9.68 7.40 -3.69
N TYR A 114 8.83 7.68 -4.70
CA TYR A 114 9.20 8.59 -5.79
C TYR A 114 9.71 9.91 -5.22
N LEU A 115 8.97 10.54 -4.32
CA LEU A 115 9.35 11.82 -3.73
C LEU A 115 10.63 11.71 -2.91
N VAL A 116 10.74 10.73 -2.01
CA VAL A 116 11.89 10.56 -1.10
C VAL A 116 13.19 10.39 -1.87
N TYR A 117 13.23 9.58 -2.93
CA TYR A 117 14.46 9.41 -3.70
C TYR A 117 14.94 10.73 -4.34
N ARG A 118 14.04 11.59 -4.81
CA ARG A 118 14.42 12.91 -5.32
C ARG A 118 14.85 13.87 -4.23
N LEU A 119 14.22 13.82 -3.05
CA LEU A 119 14.59 14.68 -1.94
C LEU A 119 15.98 14.31 -1.40
N VAL A 120 16.30 13.03 -1.32
CA VAL A 120 17.64 12.55 -0.93
C VAL A 120 18.69 12.99 -1.95
N ASP A 121 18.41 12.86 -3.25
CA ASP A 121 19.31 13.30 -4.33
C ASP A 121 19.56 14.81 -4.35
N ILE A 122 18.55 15.63 -3.99
CA ILE A 122 18.70 17.08 -3.84
C ILE A 122 19.61 17.45 -2.64
N GLY A 123 19.62 16.63 -1.59
CA GLY A 123 20.34 16.93 -0.35
C GLY A 123 19.87 18.25 0.28
N ASP A 124 20.82 19.12 0.61
CA ASP A 124 20.56 20.45 1.21
C ASP A 124 20.15 21.52 0.18
N GLY A 125 19.91 21.12 -1.07
CA GLY A 125 19.47 22.02 -2.13
C GLY A 125 18.05 22.57 -1.93
N ALA A 126 17.74 23.66 -2.64
CA ALA A 126 16.40 24.22 -2.62
C ALA A 126 15.38 23.26 -3.26
N VAL A 127 14.34 22.88 -2.52
CA VAL A 127 13.30 21.97 -2.99
C VAL A 127 12.42 22.67 -4.04
N PRO A 128 12.34 22.17 -5.28
CA PRO A 128 11.46 22.74 -6.30
C PRO A 128 9.97 22.63 -5.95
N LEU A 129 9.16 23.62 -6.35
CA LEU A 129 7.71 23.68 -6.11
C LEU A 129 6.96 22.38 -6.48
N ARG A 130 7.37 21.70 -7.57
CA ARG A 130 6.78 20.43 -8.01
C ARG A 130 6.78 19.35 -6.94
N TYR A 131 7.81 19.29 -6.08
CA TYR A 131 7.90 18.27 -5.03
C TYR A 131 7.01 18.60 -3.83
N TYR A 132 6.78 19.88 -3.53
CA TYR A 132 5.74 20.28 -2.58
C TYR A 132 4.34 19.91 -3.07
N ILE A 133 4.06 20.11 -4.37
CA ILE A 133 2.77 19.72 -4.97
C ILE A 133 2.56 18.20 -4.88
N ILE A 134 3.59 17.41 -5.20
CA ILE A 134 3.54 15.95 -5.06
C ILE A 134 3.33 15.55 -3.59
N GLY A 135 4.07 16.16 -2.66
CA GLY A 135 3.87 15.94 -1.22
C GLY A 135 2.44 16.23 -0.77
N GLY A 136 1.89 17.38 -1.18
CA GLY A 136 0.50 17.76 -0.92
C GLY A 136 -0.50 16.75 -1.48
N MET A 137 -0.26 16.22 -2.69
CA MET A 137 -1.09 15.18 -3.30
C MET A 137 -1.04 13.87 -2.51
N ILE A 138 0.14 13.44 -2.05
CA ILE A 138 0.30 12.23 -1.23
C ILE A 138 -0.53 12.35 0.05
N TYR A 139 -0.36 13.44 0.81
CA TYR A 139 -1.11 13.67 2.03
C TYR A 139 -2.61 13.83 1.77
N GLY A 140 -3.00 14.51 0.69
CA GLY A 140 -4.39 14.61 0.26
C GLY A 140 -5.00 13.23 -0.02
N LEU A 141 -4.30 12.34 -0.70
CA LEU A 141 -4.74 10.97 -0.93
C LEU A 141 -4.85 10.18 0.39
N MET A 142 -3.86 10.28 1.29
CA MET A 142 -3.92 9.61 2.60
C MET A 142 -5.13 10.08 3.42
N ILE A 143 -5.33 11.38 3.51
CA ILE A 143 -6.47 11.98 4.23
C ILE A 143 -7.77 11.51 3.61
N THR A 144 -7.92 11.61 2.29
CA THR A 144 -9.15 11.16 1.62
C THR A 144 -9.40 9.67 1.85
N TYR A 145 -8.38 8.81 1.90
CA TYR A 145 -8.54 7.36 2.14
C TYR A 145 -9.05 7.04 3.55
N ILE A 146 -8.67 7.84 4.55
CA ILE A 146 -9.10 7.71 5.96
C ILE A 146 -10.49 8.34 6.18
N VAL A 147 -10.74 9.49 5.54
CA VAL A 147 -11.95 10.29 5.74
C VAL A 147 -13.16 9.70 5.01
N THR A 148 -13.00 9.25 3.76
CA THR A 148 -14.10 8.70 2.94
C THR A 148 -14.92 7.56 3.60
N PRO A 149 -14.35 6.57 4.32
CA PRO A 149 -15.16 5.53 4.95
C PRO A 149 -15.96 6.03 6.16
N ILE A 150 -15.67 7.23 6.70
CA ILE A 150 -16.43 7.86 7.80
C ILE A 150 -17.75 8.43 7.26
N PHE A 151 -17.70 9.08 6.09
CA PHE A 151 -18.84 9.81 5.53
C PHE A 151 -19.69 8.97 4.56
N THR A 152 -19.16 7.88 4.01
CA THR A 152 -19.91 7.06 3.05
C THR A 152 -20.82 6.02 3.72
N LYS A 153 -22.06 5.89 3.22
CA LYS A 153 -23.04 4.91 3.73
C LYS A 153 -22.50 3.48 3.80
N LYS A 154 -21.68 3.08 2.81
CA LYS A 154 -21.07 1.74 2.72
C LYS A 154 -19.68 1.64 3.38
N LYS A 155 -19.22 2.70 4.06
CA LYS A 155 -17.92 2.81 4.75
C LYS A 155 -16.73 2.46 3.85
N ARG A 156 -16.75 2.94 2.60
CA ARG A 156 -15.72 2.65 1.59
C ARG A 156 -14.65 3.74 1.60
N SER A 157 -13.39 3.35 1.55
CA SER A 157 -12.29 4.26 1.22
C SER A 157 -12.34 4.66 -0.25
N LEU A 158 -11.73 5.79 -0.62
CA LEU A 158 -11.74 6.30 -1.99
C LEU A 158 -11.30 5.23 -3.02
N TYR A 159 -10.23 4.49 -2.74
CA TYR A 159 -9.79 3.40 -3.61
C TYR A 159 -10.81 2.24 -3.71
N ASP A 160 -11.56 1.94 -2.64
CA ASP A 160 -12.63 0.93 -2.69
C ASP A 160 -13.81 1.42 -3.54
N ILE A 161 -14.11 2.73 -3.53
CA ILE A 161 -15.15 3.35 -4.36
C ILE A 161 -14.77 3.24 -5.84
N ILE A 162 -13.56 3.68 -6.20
CA ILE A 162 -13.03 3.64 -7.57
C ILE A 162 -12.97 2.19 -8.06
N ALA A 163 -12.44 1.28 -7.22
CA ALA A 163 -12.36 -0.13 -7.55
C ALA A 163 -13.71 -0.87 -7.45
N ARG A 164 -14.81 -0.23 -7.05
CA ARG A 164 -16.13 -0.89 -6.90
C ARG A 164 -16.07 -2.14 -6.00
N THR A 165 -15.44 -1.98 -4.83
CA THR A 165 -15.27 -3.05 -3.83
C THR A 165 -15.83 -2.65 -2.46
N HIS A 166 -16.10 -3.65 -1.62
CA HIS A 166 -16.61 -3.49 -0.26
C HIS A 166 -15.80 -4.35 0.69
N VAL A 167 -15.66 -3.89 1.94
CA VAL A 167 -15.19 -4.75 3.03
C VAL A 167 -16.39 -5.10 3.89
N VAL A 168 -16.68 -6.39 3.99
CA VAL A 168 -17.83 -6.93 4.71
C VAL A 168 -17.35 -7.83 5.85
N LYS A 169 -18.18 -7.95 6.90
CA LYS A 169 -17.98 -8.99 7.91
C LYS A 169 -18.25 -10.36 7.29
N VAL A 170 -17.45 -11.35 7.67
CA VAL A 170 -17.66 -12.77 7.39
C VAL A 170 -18.51 -13.38 8.50
#